data_AF-A0A7R8V9C5-F1
#
_entry.id   AF-A0A7R8V9C5-F1
#
_cell.length_a   1.000
_cell.length_b   1.000
_cell.length_c   1.000
_cell.angle_alpha   90.00
_cell.angle_beta   90.00
_cell.angle_gamma   90.00
#
_symmetry.space_group_name_H-M   'P 1'
#
loop_
_entity.id
_entity.type
_entity.pdbx_description
1 polymer ?
#
loop_
_entity_poly.entity_id
_entity_poly.type
_entity_poly.pdbx_seq_one_letter_code
_entity_poly.pdbx_strand_id
1 'polypeptide(L)'
;MEKIIEALDKIQAPKYIVRIVVEFLLGRRLYCDSDDGLKIFQITSGVPQGSVLGPLLWLVMYDGVLTLRLPDNVTTIGFADDIGITVVAKHQDEIEIYANEAIWEINSWLRNSGLSLTEHKTEVVLISKRRKNTTVKIKVGGKTIYSQPPLKYLGVIIDRRLNFKRHIECAATKASSIATTISRILPNIGGSRQSRRLLLSRVVSSVLLYAAPVWATALNNKVNCRKLGMTYRLSALRVCSAYRTASGETAYVLTGMLPIDILAKESRRLYDKTYAAGESSAFRRQLARCESIERW
;
A
#
# COMPACT_ATOMS: atom_id res chain seq x y z
N MET A 1 -18.59 -15.75 14.13
CA MET A 1 -18.23 -17.16 13.90
C MET A 1 -19.05 -17.73 12.76
N GLU A 2 -20.39 -17.64 12.86
CA GLU A 2 -21.34 -18.12 11.84
C GLU A 2 -20.99 -17.71 10.41
N LYS A 3 -20.67 -16.43 10.17
CA LYS A 3 -20.30 -15.96 8.81
C LYS A 3 -19.04 -16.59 8.23
N ILE A 4 -18.07 -16.98 9.08
CA ILE A 4 -16.87 -17.71 8.64
C ILE A 4 -17.26 -19.14 8.24
N ILE A 5 -18.14 -19.78 9.01
CA ILE A 5 -18.64 -21.13 8.73
C ILE A 5 -19.46 -21.12 7.43
N GLU A 6 -20.40 -20.18 7.28
CA GLU A 6 -21.18 -20.00 6.04
C GLU A 6 -20.27 -19.79 4.82
N ALA A 7 -19.19 -19.01 4.97
CA ALA A 7 -18.23 -18.80 3.89
C ALA A 7 -17.45 -20.07 3.54
N LEU A 8 -17.05 -20.87 4.54
CA LEU A 8 -16.40 -22.16 4.33
C LEU A 8 -17.34 -23.17 3.62
N ASP A 9 -18.62 -23.16 3.97
CA ASP A 9 -19.62 -24.01 3.33
C ASP A 9 -19.84 -23.59 1.86
N LYS A 10 -19.85 -22.28 1.57
CA LYS A 10 -19.97 -21.76 0.19
C LYS A 10 -18.83 -22.20 -0.71
N ILE A 11 -17.60 -22.27 -0.19
CA ILE A 11 -16.44 -22.77 -0.96
C ILE A 11 -16.34 -24.30 -0.93
N GLN A 12 -17.36 -25.00 -0.42
CA GLN A 12 -17.42 -26.46 -0.33
C GLN A 12 -16.23 -27.07 0.42
N ALA A 13 -15.78 -26.40 1.49
CA ALA A 13 -14.71 -26.93 2.33
C ALA A 13 -15.11 -28.29 2.92
N PRO A 14 -14.18 -29.27 3.02
CA PRO A 14 -14.48 -30.55 3.65
C PRO A 14 -15.04 -30.40 5.06
N LYS A 15 -16.11 -31.14 5.38
CA LYS A 15 -16.81 -31.04 6.68
C LYS A 15 -15.89 -31.22 7.89
N TYR A 16 -14.86 -32.05 7.79
CA TYR A 16 -13.90 -32.25 8.88
C TYR A 16 -13.07 -30.98 9.14
N ILE A 17 -12.71 -30.21 8.10
CA ILE A 17 -12.01 -28.92 8.25
C ILE A 17 -12.94 -27.91 8.91
N VAL A 18 -14.19 -27.84 8.48
CA VAL A 18 -15.20 -26.94 9.08
C VAL A 18 -15.33 -27.22 10.58
N ARG A 19 -15.41 -28.49 10.98
CA ARG A 19 -15.45 -28.88 12.39
C ARG A 19 -14.21 -28.45 13.17
N ILE A 20 -13.01 -28.61 12.62
CA ILE A 20 -11.77 -28.14 13.26
C ILE A 20 -11.80 -26.62 13.44
N VAL A 21 -12.27 -25.87 12.44
CA VAL A 21 -12.38 -24.40 12.53
C VAL A 21 -13.40 -23.98 13.59
N VAL A 22 -14.53 -24.69 13.70
CA VAL A 22 -15.53 -24.46 14.75
C VAL A 22 -14.92 -24.65 16.13
N GLU A 23 -14.23 -25.77 16.36
CA GLU A 23 -13.52 -26.03 17.63
C GLU A 23 -12.45 -24.97 17.92
N PHE A 24 -11.73 -24.49 16.90
CA PHE A 24 -10.74 -23.41 17.04
C PHE A 24 -11.33 -22.06 17.46
N LEU A 25 -12.57 -21.76 17.05
CA LEU A 25 -13.22 -20.47 17.33
C LEU A 25 -14.07 -20.47 18.61
N LEU A 26 -14.52 -21.64 19.07
CA LEU A 26 -15.36 -21.83 20.25
C LEU A 26 -14.58 -21.75 21.57
N GLY A 27 -15.28 -21.41 22.66
CA GLY A 27 -14.76 -21.50 24.03
C GLY A 27 -13.56 -20.58 24.36
N ARG A 28 -13.25 -19.63 23.49
CA ARG A 28 -12.08 -18.75 23.63
C ARG A 28 -12.25 -17.81 24.82
N ARG A 29 -11.19 -17.75 25.64
CA ARG A 29 -11.08 -16.86 26.81
C ARG A 29 -9.79 -16.06 26.72
N LEU A 30 -9.87 -14.77 27.03
CA LEU A 30 -8.73 -13.87 27.13
C LEU A 30 -8.40 -13.66 28.60
N TYR A 31 -7.15 -13.86 28.95
CA TYR A 31 -6.63 -13.68 30.30
C TYR A 31 -5.76 -12.41 30.29
N CYS A 32 -6.23 -11.36 30.95
CA CYS A 32 -5.47 -10.12 31.14
C CYS A 32 -5.00 -10.06 32.58
N ASP A 33 -3.70 -10.12 32.79
CA ASP A 33 -3.12 -9.73 34.06
C ASP A 33 -3.03 -8.19 34.10
N SER A 34 -3.57 -7.60 35.15
CA SER A 34 -3.60 -6.15 35.35
C SER A 34 -3.24 -5.83 36.79
N ASP A 35 -2.91 -4.57 37.10
CA ASP A 35 -2.58 -4.16 38.47
C ASP A 35 -3.72 -4.46 39.48
N ASP A 36 -4.97 -4.62 38.99
CA ASP A 36 -6.14 -5.03 39.78
C ASP A 36 -6.34 -6.56 39.88
N GLY A 37 -5.39 -7.35 39.38
CA GLY A 37 -5.46 -8.82 39.28
C GLY A 37 -5.92 -9.37 37.92
N LEU A 38 -6.11 -10.69 37.88
CA LEU A 38 -6.45 -11.45 36.67
C LEU A 38 -7.90 -11.21 36.23
N LYS A 39 -8.07 -10.60 35.05
CA LYS A 39 -9.37 -10.40 34.39
C LYS A 39 -9.55 -11.43 33.27
N ILE A 40 -10.68 -12.14 33.28
CA ILE A 40 -11.01 -13.16 32.27
C ILE A 40 -12.17 -12.64 31.42
N PHE A 41 -11.98 -12.59 30.10
CA PHE A 41 -12.99 -12.18 29.14
C PHE A 41 -13.33 -13.32 28.20
N GLN A 42 -14.62 -13.61 28.02
CA GLN A 42 -15.06 -14.56 27.00
C GLN A 42 -15.07 -13.89 25.62
N ILE A 43 -14.44 -14.51 24.63
CA ILE A 43 -14.39 -13.99 23.27
C ILE A 43 -15.43 -14.71 22.40
N THR A 44 -16.46 -13.99 21.97
CA THR A 44 -17.55 -14.52 21.16
C THR A 44 -17.43 -14.20 19.66
N SER A 45 -16.56 -13.25 19.29
CA SER A 45 -16.41 -12.76 17.91
C SER A 45 -14.95 -12.63 17.47
N GLY A 46 -14.74 -12.42 16.17
CA GLY A 46 -13.42 -12.27 15.57
C GLY A 46 -12.58 -13.56 15.50
N VAL A 47 -11.41 -13.45 14.88
CA VAL A 47 -10.39 -14.50 14.82
C VAL A 47 -9.25 -14.16 15.78
N PRO A 48 -8.55 -15.13 16.40
CA PRO A 48 -7.43 -14.84 17.28
C PRO A 48 -6.31 -14.10 16.54
N GLN A 49 -6.00 -12.87 16.96
CA GLN A 49 -4.90 -12.11 16.39
C GLN A 49 -3.56 -12.76 16.75
N GLY A 50 -2.65 -12.89 15.78
CA GLY A 50 -1.39 -13.61 15.95
C GLY A 50 -1.47 -15.12 15.69
N SER A 51 -2.68 -15.67 15.47
CA SER A 51 -2.81 -17.04 14.97
C SER A 51 -2.46 -17.14 13.48
N VAL A 52 -1.92 -18.29 13.08
CA VAL A 52 -1.57 -18.58 11.68
C VAL A 52 -2.83 -18.62 10.79
N LEU A 53 -3.93 -19.19 11.31
CA LEU A 53 -5.19 -19.34 10.56
C LEU A 53 -6.06 -18.08 10.55
N GLY A 54 -5.88 -17.16 11.51
CA GLY A 54 -6.73 -15.98 11.66
C GLY A 54 -6.86 -15.16 10.37
N PRO A 55 -5.74 -14.74 9.74
CA PRO A 55 -5.79 -13.99 8.48
C PRO A 55 -6.50 -14.74 7.35
N LEU A 56 -6.30 -16.06 7.23
CA LEU A 56 -6.95 -16.85 6.19
C LEU A 56 -8.47 -16.93 6.41
N LEU A 57 -8.90 -17.21 7.64
CA LEU A 57 -10.33 -17.26 7.98
C LEU A 57 -11.01 -15.91 7.80
N TRP A 58 -10.30 -14.81 8.10
CA TRP A 58 -10.76 -13.47 7.77
C TRP A 58 -10.96 -13.31 6.27
N LEU A 59 -9.94 -13.64 5.46
CA LEU A 59 -10.00 -13.51 4.00
C LEU A 59 -11.13 -14.34 3.39
N VAL A 60 -11.34 -15.59 3.83
CA VAL A 60 -12.42 -16.46 3.32
C VAL A 60 -13.80 -15.84 3.56
N MET A 61 -14.03 -15.26 4.74
CA MET A 61 -15.28 -14.56 5.03
C MET A 61 -15.38 -13.24 4.26
N TYR A 62 -14.28 -12.47 4.23
CA TYR A 62 -14.24 -11.15 3.64
C TYR A 62 -14.35 -11.16 2.12
N ASP A 63 -13.91 -12.24 1.45
CA ASP A 63 -14.05 -12.44 0.02
C ASP A 63 -15.50 -12.28 -0.48
N GLY A 64 -16.48 -12.56 0.39
CA GLY A 64 -17.89 -12.33 0.11
C GLY A 64 -18.20 -10.91 -0.36
N VAL A 65 -17.51 -9.88 0.14
CA VAL A 65 -17.70 -8.49 -0.29
C VAL A 65 -17.18 -8.21 -1.71
N LEU A 66 -16.16 -8.97 -2.14
CA LEU A 66 -15.54 -8.83 -3.45
C LEU A 66 -16.37 -9.52 -4.54
N THR A 67 -17.19 -10.49 -4.15
CA THR A 67 -18.09 -11.24 -5.05
C THR A 67 -19.49 -10.61 -5.19
N LEU A 68 -19.73 -9.44 -4.57
CA LEU A 68 -20.99 -8.72 -4.72
C LEU A 68 -21.24 -8.34 -6.17
N ARG A 69 -22.51 -8.45 -6.60
CA ARG A 69 -22.93 -7.92 -7.90
C ARG A 69 -23.05 -6.40 -7.76
N LEU A 70 -22.14 -5.70 -8.41
CA LEU A 70 -22.10 -4.24 -8.47
C LEU A 70 -22.32 -3.79 -9.92
N PRO A 71 -22.63 -2.50 -10.16
CA PRO A 71 -22.74 -1.97 -11.53
C PRO A 71 -21.45 -2.21 -12.32
N ASP A 72 -21.55 -2.47 -13.63
CA ASP A 72 -20.42 -2.79 -14.51
C ASP A 72 -19.30 -1.73 -14.52
N ASN A 73 -19.65 -0.48 -14.20
CA ASN A 73 -18.72 0.64 -14.11
C ASN A 73 -17.90 0.66 -12.81
N VAL A 74 -18.15 -0.26 -11.89
CA VAL A 74 -17.54 -0.34 -10.57
C VAL A 74 -16.62 -1.55 -10.50
N THR A 75 -15.39 -1.33 -10.03
CA THR A 75 -14.46 -2.40 -9.70
C THR A 75 -14.11 -2.33 -8.22
N THR A 76 -14.17 -3.47 -7.54
CA THR A 76 -13.84 -3.60 -6.12
C THR A 76 -12.46 -4.18 -5.93
N ILE A 77 -11.70 -3.63 -4.99
CA ILE A 77 -10.36 -4.05 -4.63
C ILE A 77 -10.32 -4.20 -3.11
N GLY A 78 -9.98 -5.39 -2.63
CA GLY A 78 -9.82 -5.67 -1.20
C GLY A 78 -8.36 -5.93 -0.84
N PHE A 79 -7.93 -5.42 0.31
CA PHE A 79 -6.66 -5.79 0.94
C PHE A 79 -6.85 -5.85 2.45
N ALA A 80 -6.79 -7.07 3.02
CA ALA A 80 -7.14 -7.31 4.42
C ALA A 80 -8.54 -6.76 4.77
N ASP A 81 -8.64 -5.69 5.57
CA ASP A 81 -9.87 -4.99 5.92
C ASP A 81 -10.11 -3.69 5.13
N ASP A 82 -9.15 -3.27 4.30
CA ASP A 82 -9.28 -2.11 3.43
C ASP A 82 -10.03 -2.50 2.14
N ILE A 83 -11.18 -1.85 1.89
CA ILE A 83 -11.89 -1.92 0.60
C ILE A 83 -11.69 -0.61 -0.16
N GLY A 84 -11.29 -0.71 -1.41
CA GLY A 84 -11.35 0.37 -2.38
C GLY A 84 -12.34 0.02 -3.50
N ILE A 85 -13.11 1.01 -3.94
CA ILE A 85 -13.90 0.90 -5.18
C ILE A 85 -13.40 1.94 -6.19
N THR A 86 -13.34 1.56 -7.45
CA THR A 86 -13.06 2.46 -8.56
C THR A 86 -14.27 2.52 -9.47
N VAL A 87 -14.76 3.74 -9.72
CA VAL A 87 -15.92 3.99 -10.58
C VAL A 87 -15.47 4.76 -11.81
N VAL A 88 -15.80 4.24 -13.00
CA VAL A 88 -15.42 4.85 -14.27
C VAL A 88 -16.67 5.20 -15.07
N ALA A 89 -16.91 6.50 -15.26
CA ALA A 89 -18.03 7.00 -16.07
C ALA A 89 -17.67 8.32 -16.79
N LYS A 90 -18.49 8.72 -17.78
CA LYS A 90 -18.22 9.91 -18.61
C LYS A 90 -18.74 11.19 -17.97
N HIS A 91 -19.88 11.07 -17.27
CA HIS A 91 -20.55 12.18 -16.62
C HIS A 91 -20.41 12.07 -15.09
N GLN A 92 -20.42 13.22 -14.42
CA GLN A 92 -20.25 13.24 -12.98
C GLN A 92 -21.45 12.60 -12.26
N ASP A 93 -22.65 12.85 -12.75
CA ASP A 93 -23.89 12.35 -12.14
C ASP A 93 -23.93 10.82 -12.19
N GLU A 94 -23.43 10.21 -13.26
CA GLU A 94 -23.23 8.75 -13.36
C GLU A 94 -22.26 8.24 -12.28
N ILE A 95 -21.15 8.94 -12.04
CA ILE A 95 -20.19 8.56 -10.97
C ILE A 95 -20.88 8.57 -9.61
N GLU A 96 -21.68 9.61 -9.33
CA GLU A 96 -22.43 9.70 -8.08
C GLU A 96 -23.42 8.54 -7.95
N ILE A 97 -24.20 8.25 -8.98
CA ILE A 97 -25.18 7.15 -8.98
C ILE A 97 -24.49 5.81 -8.70
N TYR A 98 -23.51 5.42 -9.52
CA TYR A 98 -22.85 4.11 -9.40
C TYR A 98 -22.05 3.97 -8.10
N ALA A 99 -21.42 5.04 -7.62
CA ALA A 99 -20.68 4.98 -6.36
C ALA A 99 -21.62 4.82 -5.16
N ASN A 100 -22.75 5.54 -5.14
CA ASN A 100 -23.73 5.42 -4.06
C ASN A 100 -24.40 4.04 -4.05
N GLU A 101 -24.75 3.50 -5.22
CA GLU A 101 -25.30 2.14 -5.36
C GLU A 101 -24.32 1.09 -4.84
N ALA A 102 -23.05 1.15 -5.28
CA ALA A 102 -22.04 0.20 -4.84
C ALA A 102 -21.77 0.26 -3.33
N ILE A 103 -21.71 1.47 -2.77
CA ILE A 103 -21.51 1.66 -1.33
C ILE A 103 -22.71 1.15 -0.54
N TRP A 104 -23.92 1.30 -1.06
CA TRP A 104 -25.13 0.78 -0.43
C TRP A 104 -25.08 -0.76 -0.34
N GLU A 105 -24.76 -1.43 -1.45
CA GLU A 105 -24.61 -2.90 -1.49
C GLU A 105 -23.51 -3.39 -0.54
N ILE A 106 -22.33 -2.76 -0.58
CA ILE A 106 -21.20 -3.10 0.30
C ILE A 106 -21.58 -2.90 1.76
N ASN A 107 -22.21 -1.77 2.11
CA ASN A 107 -22.62 -1.48 3.48
C ASN A 107 -23.72 -2.43 3.98
N SER A 108 -24.66 -2.82 3.10
CA SER A 108 -25.67 -3.84 3.39
C SER A 108 -25.01 -5.19 3.71
N TRP A 109 -24.07 -5.63 2.87
CA TRP A 109 -23.33 -6.87 3.09
C TRP A 109 -22.49 -6.84 4.38
N LEU A 110 -21.80 -5.72 4.65
CA LEU A 110 -21.00 -5.57 5.87
C LEU A 110 -21.90 -5.70 7.11
N ARG A 111 -23.03 -5.00 7.15
CA ARG A 111 -23.99 -5.08 8.26
C ARG A 111 -24.53 -6.49 8.46
N ASN A 112 -24.91 -7.16 7.37
CA ASN A 112 -25.37 -8.55 7.40
C ASN A 112 -24.28 -9.52 7.87
N SER A 113 -23.01 -9.16 7.70
CA SER A 113 -21.85 -9.94 8.15
C SER A 113 -21.39 -9.58 9.57
N GLY A 114 -22.10 -8.70 10.27
CA GLY A 114 -21.74 -8.22 11.61
C GLY A 114 -20.56 -7.24 11.63
N LEU A 115 -20.26 -6.63 10.47
CA LEU A 115 -19.22 -5.62 10.29
C LEU A 115 -19.85 -4.23 10.13
N SER A 116 -19.08 -3.20 10.44
CA SER A 116 -19.51 -1.81 10.27
C SER A 116 -18.52 -1.04 9.41
N LEU A 117 -19.06 -0.30 8.44
CA LEU A 117 -18.27 0.62 7.64
C LEU A 117 -17.93 1.85 8.48
N THR A 118 -16.64 2.18 8.58
CA THR A 118 -16.19 3.31 9.39
C THR A 118 -16.31 4.62 8.61
N GLU A 119 -17.43 5.33 8.74
CA GLU A 119 -17.76 6.53 7.95
C GLU A 119 -16.67 7.62 7.94
N HIS A 120 -15.93 7.80 9.04
CA HIS A 120 -14.88 8.83 9.14
C HIS A 120 -13.54 8.41 8.52
N LYS A 121 -13.35 7.12 8.22
CA LYS A 121 -12.19 6.60 7.48
C LYS A 121 -12.45 6.50 5.98
N THR A 122 -13.71 6.59 5.56
CA THR A 122 -14.06 6.57 4.14
C THR A 122 -13.62 7.88 3.47
N GLU A 123 -12.67 7.77 2.56
CA GLU A 123 -12.14 8.87 1.77
C GLU A 123 -12.52 8.69 0.29
N VAL A 124 -12.72 9.80 -0.42
CA VAL A 124 -13.14 9.78 -1.83
C VAL A 124 -12.31 10.78 -2.60
N VAL A 125 -11.76 10.38 -3.76
CA VAL A 125 -11.08 11.29 -4.67
C VAL A 125 -11.65 11.18 -6.08
N LEU A 126 -12.02 12.32 -6.66
CA LEU A 126 -12.37 12.40 -8.08
C LEU A 126 -11.10 12.57 -8.90
N ILE A 127 -10.76 11.57 -9.71
CA ILE A 127 -9.63 11.62 -10.64
C ILE A 127 -10.13 12.15 -11.99
N SER A 128 -9.57 13.27 -12.45
CA SER A 128 -9.97 13.85 -13.74
C SER A 128 -8.91 14.78 -14.32
N LYS A 129 -8.77 14.75 -15.65
CA LYS A 129 -7.97 15.71 -16.42
C LYS A 129 -8.68 17.06 -16.62
N ARG A 130 -9.98 17.16 -16.32
CA ARG A 130 -10.75 18.41 -16.48
C ARG A 130 -10.22 19.50 -15.54
N ARG A 131 -10.11 20.73 -16.07
CA ARG A 131 -9.62 21.91 -15.32
C ARG A 131 -10.56 22.32 -14.19
N LYS A 132 -11.88 22.23 -14.40
CA LYS A 132 -12.89 22.58 -13.39
C LYS A 132 -12.78 21.62 -12.21
N ASN A 133 -12.52 22.16 -11.02
CA ASN A 133 -12.57 21.41 -9.78
C ASN A 133 -14.03 21.15 -9.42
N THR A 134 -14.54 20.01 -9.86
CA THR A 134 -15.82 19.49 -9.41
C THR A 134 -15.62 18.47 -8.29
N THR A 135 -16.64 18.34 -7.45
CA THR A 135 -16.70 17.41 -6.32
C THR A 135 -17.86 16.45 -6.52
N VAL A 136 -17.62 15.17 -6.22
CA VAL A 136 -18.63 14.11 -6.21
C VAL A 136 -19.15 13.97 -4.78
N LYS A 137 -20.46 13.76 -4.65
CA LYS A 137 -21.12 13.52 -3.35
C LYS A 137 -21.45 12.05 -3.19
N ILE A 138 -21.04 11.48 -2.07
CA ILE A 138 -21.27 10.08 -1.72
C ILE A 138 -21.94 10.00 -0.36
N LYS A 139 -22.99 9.20 -0.25
CA LYS A 139 -23.69 8.90 1.00
C LYS A 139 -23.15 7.59 1.55
N VAL A 140 -22.63 7.64 2.77
CA VAL A 140 -22.12 6.49 3.50
C VAL A 140 -22.89 6.44 4.81
N GLY A 141 -23.78 5.47 4.96
CA GLY A 141 -24.68 5.41 6.12
C GLY A 141 -25.53 6.68 6.23
N GLY A 142 -25.38 7.40 7.34
CA GLY A 142 -26.09 8.68 7.57
C GLY A 142 -25.34 9.92 7.08
N LYS A 143 -24.09 9.77 6.64
CA LYS A 143 -23.18 10.89 6.36
C LYS A 143 -22.97 11.11 4.87
N THR A 144 -22.92 12.38 4.46
CA THR A 144 -22.49 12.76 3.11
C THR A 144 -21.01 13.11 3.12
N ILE A 145 -20.24 12.45 2.25
CA ILE A 145 -18.80 12.63 2.04
C ILE A 145 -18.61 13.28 0.68
N TYR A 146 -17.78 14.33 0.64
CA TYR A 146 -17.42 15.04 -0.58
C TYR A 146 -16.04 14.60 -1.03
N SER A 147 -15.86 14.40 -2.33
CA SER A 147 -14.55 14.02 -2.86
C SER A 147 -13.51 15.11 -2.61
N GLN A 148 -12.38 14.77 -1.98
CA GLN A 148 -11.30 15.69 -1.67
C GLN A 148 -9.93 15.06 -1.97
N PRO A 149 -9.11 15.64 -2.86
CA PRO A 149 -7.73 15.19 -3.04
C PRO A 149 -6.81 15.76 -1.94
N PRO A 150 -5.79 15.01 -1.52
CA PRO A 150 -5.46 13.64 -1.93
C PRO A 150 -6.17 12.58 -1.07
N LEU A 151 -6.29 11.38 -1.62
CA LEU A 151 -6.68 10.16 -0.91
C LEU A 151 -5.43 9.35 -0.57
N LYS A 152 -5.37 8.70 0.58
CA LYS A 152 -4.30 7.72 0.87
C LYS A 152 -4.86 6.30 0.85
N TYR A 153 -4.32 5.46 -0.02
CA TYR A 153 -4.70 4.05 -0.12
C TYR A 153 -3.46 3.15 -0.13
N LEU A 154 -3.40 2.16 0.76
CA LEU A 154 -2.26 1.22 0.92
C LEU A 154 -0.89 1.91 0.98
N GLY A 155 -0.84 3.07 1.65
CA GLY A 155 0.39 3.86 1.81
C GLY A 155 0.76 4.73 0.60
N VAL A 156 -0.02 4.72 -0.49
CA VAL A 156 0.17 5.58 -1.65
C VAL A 156 -0.78 6.78 -1.58
N ILE A 157 -0.25 7.98 -1.79
CA ILE A 157 -1.05 9.21 -1.81
C ILE A 157 -1.46 9.51 -3.27
N ILE A 158 -2.75 9.43 -3.55
CA ILE A 158 -3.33 9.58 -4.88
C ILE A 158 -3.91 10.99 -5.02
N ASP A 159 -3.31 11.76 -5.92
CA ASP A 159 -3.76 13.10 -6.28
C ASP A 159 -4.77 13.04 -7.44
N ARG A 160 -5.68 14.03 -7.52
CA ARG A 160 -6.68 14.18 -8.61
C ARG A 160 -6.12 14.00 -10.03
N ARG A 161 -4.88 14.45 -10.26
CA ARG A 161 -4.21 14.42 -11.57
C ARG A 161 -3.21 13.28 -11.74
N LEU A 162 -3.10 12.38 -10.75
CA LEU A 162 -2.11 11.29 -10.75
C LEU A 162 -0.67 11.79 -10.98
N ASN A 163 -0.35 12.98 -10.44
CA ASN A 163 1.00 13.54 -10.52
C ASN A 163 1.88 13.14 -9.32
N PHE A 164 1.29 12.50 -8.30
CA PHE A 164 1.92 11.95 -7.11
C PHE A 164 2.89 12.91 -6.41
N LYS A 165 2.66 14.22 -6.53
CA LYS A 165 3.57 15.23 -5.97
C LYS A 165 3.61 15.09 -4.45
N ARG A 166 2.44 15.00 -3.80
CA ARG A 166 2.35 14.87 -2.35
C ARG A 166 2.93 13.53 -1.86
N HIS A 167 2.73 12.46 -2.63
CA HIS A 167 3.35 11.16 -2.34
C HIS A 167 4.87 11.25 -2.29
N ILE A 168 5.48 11.84 -3.33
CA ILE A 168 6.93 11.99 -3.44
C ILE A 168 7.49 12.88 -2.33
N GLU A 169 6.80 13.98 -2.00
CA GLU A 169 7.19 14.85 -0.89
C GLU A 169 7.17 14.12 0.45
N CYS A 170 6.12 13.35 0.72
CA CYS A 170 5.99 12.55 1.93
C CYS A 170 7.09 11.46 2.01
N ALA A 171 7.31 10.73 0.92
CA ALA A 171 8.34 9.70 0.83
C ALA A 171 9.75 10.28 1.03
N ALA A 172 10.07 11.40 0.37
CA ALA A 172 11.35 12.10 0.52
C ALA A 172 11.58 12.59 1.95
N THR A 173 10.53 13.10 2.61
CA THR A 173 10.58 13.57 4.01
C THR A 173 10.81 12.42 4.97
N LYS A 174 10.04 11.33 4.83
CA LYS A 174 10.20 10.12 5.64
C LYS A 174 11.58 9.50 5.47
N ALA A 175 12.06 9.39 4.22
CA ALA A 175 13.38 8.88 3.92
C ALA A 175 14.50 9.77 4.48
N SER A 176 14.38 11.10 4.42
CA SER A 176 15.34 12.04 5.03
C SER A 176 15.39 11.90 6.55
N SER A 177 14.24 11.72 7.21
CA SER A 177 14.18 11.49 8.67
C SER A 177 14.92 10.20 9.04
N ILE A 178 14.61 9.09 8.35
CA ILE A 178 15.28 7.80 8.55
C ILE A 178 16.78 7.91 8.27
N ALA A 179 17.16 8.57 7.18
CA ALA A 179 18.56 8.76 6.83
C ALA A 179 19.31 9.53 7.92
N THR A 180 18.69 10.56 8.49
CA THR A 180 19.26 11.36 9.58
C THR A 180 19.46 10.52 10.83
N THR A 181 18.45 9.73 11.23
CA THR A 181 18.53 8.85 12.40
C THR A 181 19.65 7.82 12.26
N ILE A 182 19.70 7.10 11.13
CA ILE A 182 20.73 6.09 10.88
C ILE A 182 22.11 6.73 10.73
N SER A 183 22.21 7.95 10.17
CA SER A 183 23.49 8.64 10.05
C SER A 183 24.15 8.96 11.39
N ARG A 184 23.38 9.08 12.48
CA ARG A 184 23.94 9.35 13.82
C ARG A 184 24.81 8.22 14.36
N ILE A 185 24.52 6.97 13.97
CA ILE A 185 25.29 5.78 14.35
C ILE A 185 26.36 5.40 13.31
N LEU A 186 26.49 6.18 12.23
CA LEU A 186 27.42 5.95 11.13
C LEU A 186 28.28 7.21 10.87
N PRO A 187 29.18 7.59 11.78
CA PRO A 187 30.06 8.73 11.56
C PRO A 187 30.94 8.54 10.31
N ASN A 188 31.29 9.64 9.64
CA ASN A 188 32.14 9.58 8.44
C ASN A 188 33.60 9.28 8.78
N ILE A 189 34.09 9.82 9.91
CA ILE A 189 35.46 9.65 10.41
C ILE A 189 35.42 8.64 11.57
N GLY A 190 36.32 7.65 11.55
CA GLY A 190 36.37 6.59 12.56
C GLY A 190 35.13 5.68 12.60
N GLY A 191 34.23 5.80 11.62
CA GLY A 191 32.97 5.08 11.59
C GLY A 191 32.92 3.88 10.65
N SER A 192 31.70 3.46 10.32
CA SER A 192 31.43 2.21 9.62
C SER A 192 32.03 2.13 8.21
N ARG A 193 32.41 0.92 7.76
CA ARG A 193 32.87 0.68 6.38
C ARG A 193 31.76 0.96 5.35
N GLN A 194 32.14 1.18 4.09
CA GLN A 194 31.23 1.42 2.97
C GLN A 194 30.11 0.37 2.86
N SER A 195 30.41 -0.91 3.09
CA SER A 195 29.42 -2.00 3.07
C SER A 195 28.28 -1.82 4.07
N ARG A 196 28.56 -1.30 5.27
CA ARG A 196 27.55 -0.98 6.28
C ARG A 196 26.77 0.30 5.91
N ARG A 197 27.41 1.26 5.25
CA ARG A 197 26.73 2.46 4.74
C ARG A 197 25.83 2.15 3.53
N LEU A 198 26.09 1.10 2.77
CA LEU A 198 25.15 0.62 1.75
C LEU A 198 23.81 0.19 2.37
N LEU A 199 23.78 -0.30 3.61
CA LEU A 199 22.52 -0.58 4.31
C LEU A 199 21.68 0.68 4.49
N LEU A 200 22.28 1.80 4.89
CA LEU A 200 21.61 3.11 4.98
C LEU A 200 20.97 3.46 3.63
N SER A 201 21.73 3.36 2.54
CA SER A 201 21.20 3.65 1.20
C SER A 201 20.07 2.70 0.79
N ARG A 202 20.17 1.40 1.11
CA ARG A 202 19.11 0.42 0.83
C ARG A 202 17.81 0.74 1.58
N VAL A 203 17.91 1.12 2.85
CA VAL A 203 16.74 1.54 3.66
C VAL A 203 16.12 2.83 3.11
N VAL A 204 16.96 3.80 2.74
CA VAL A 204 16.47 5.04 2.10
C VAL A 204 15.77 4.71 0.78
N SER A 205 16.39 3.86 -0.05
CA SER A 205 15.83 3.42 -1.34
C SER A 205 14.50 2.70 -1.18
N SER A 206 14.37 1.81 -0.20
CA SER A 206 13.13 1.06 0.01
C SER A 206 11.97 1.98 0.42
N VAL A 207 12.24 3.05 1.16
CA VAL A 207 11.24 4.06 1.52
C VAL A 207 10.88 4.92 0.31
N LEU A 208 11.87 5.38 -0.45
CA LEU A 208 11.65 6.22 -1.62
C LEU A 208 10.95 5.47 -2.77
N LEU A 209 11.22 4.18 -2.94
CA LEU A 209 10.70 3.33 -4.02
C LEU A 209 9.44 2.54 -3.62
N TYR A 210 8.88 2.79 -2.43
CA TYR A 210 7.65 2.12 -2.02
C TYR A 210 6.54 2.38 -3.04
N ALA A 211 5.95 1.30 -3.58
CA ALA A 211 4.95 1.33 -4.64
C ALA A 211 5.39 2.07 -5.93
N ALA A 212 6.69 2.11 -6.24
CA ALA A 212 7.25 2.76 -7.43
C ALA A 212 6.50 2.48 -8.74
N PRO A 213 6.05 1.24 -9.04
CA PRO A 213 5.30 0.98 -10.28
C PRO A 213 4.11 1.91 -10.52
N VAL A 214 3.41 2.29 -9.44
CA VAL A 214 2.20 3.13 -9.50
C VAL A 214 2.53 4.58 -9.86
N TRP A 215 3.60 5.14 -9.28
CA TRP A 215 3.90 6.58 -9.37
C TRP A 215 5.14 6.90 -10.20
N ALA A 216 5.90 5.93 -10.72
CA ALA A 216 7.16 6.17 -11.42
C ALA A 216 7.03 7.15 -12.61
N THR A 217 5.89 7.18 -13.31
CA THR A 217 5.62 8.15 -14.38
C THR A 217 5.60 9.60 -13.91
N ALA A 218 5.34 9.85 -12.62
CA ALA A 218 5.42 11.18 -12.03
C ALA A 218 6.85 11.76 -12.09
N LEU A 219 7.88 10.92 -12.24
CA LEU A 219 9.27 11.37 -12.38
C LEU A 219 9.60 11.92 -13.76
N ASN A 220 8.69 11.79 -14.75
CA ASN A 220 8.81 12.54 -16.01
C ASN A 220 8.74 14.07 -15.76
N ASN A 221 8.14 14.48 -14.65
CA ASN A 221 8.24 15.85 -14.16
C ASN A 221 9.59 16.06 -13.46
N LYS A 222 10.43 16.94 -14.02
CA LYS A 222 11.76 17.27 -13.48
C LYS A 222 11.73 17.78 -12.04
N VAL A 223 10.67 18.44 -11.59
CA VAL A 223 10.53 18.92 -10.20
C VAL A 223 10.42 17.75 -9.24
N ASN A 224 9.56 16.78 -9.56
CA ASN A 224 9.37 15.56 -8.78
C ASN A 224 10.66 14.73 -8.74
N CYS A 225 11.29 14.55 -9.91
CA CYS A 225 12.58 13.85 -10.03
C CYS A 225 13.67 14.50 -9.16
N ARG A 226 13.82 15.83 -9.22
CA ARG A 226 14.77 16.56 -8.38
C ARG A 226 14.47 16.39 -6.89
N LYS A 227 13.21 16.51 -6.49
CA LYS A 227 12.81 16.37 -5.08
C LYS A 227 13.18 15.01 -4.49
N LEU A 228 12.87 13.93 -5.21
CA LEU A 228 13.23 12.57 -4.81
C LEU A 228 14.76 12.36 -4.83
N GLY A 229 15.41 12.86 -5.89
CA GLY A 229 16.85 12.76 -6.11
C GLY A 229 17.68 13.49 -5.04
N MET A 230 17.20 14.59 -4.47
CA MET A 230 17.91 15.30 -3.38
C MET A 230 18.12 14.40 -2.16
N THR A 231 17.07 13.69 -1.70
CA THR A 231 17.18 12.78 -0.56
C THR A 231 18.06 11.56 -0.90
N TYR A 232 17.90 11.00 -2.10
CA TYR A 232 18.69 9.86 -2.54
C TYR A 232 20.18 10.18 -2.69
N ARG A 233 20.52 11.34 -3.27
CA ARG A 233 21.90 11.86 -3.38
C ARG A 233 22.58 11.94 -2.02
N LEU A 234 21.89 12.43 -0.99
CA LEU A 234 22.48 12.51 0.35
C LEU A 234 22.86 11.12 0.89
N SER A 235 22.08 10.08 0.56
CA SER A 235 22.44 8.71 0.93
C SER A 235 23.69 8.22 0.19
N ALA A 236 23.82 8.52 -1.11
CA ALA A 236 25.01 8.15 -1.90
C ALA A 236 26.28 8.83 -1.38
N LEU A 237 26.21 10.14 -1.12
CA LEU A 237 27.33 10.90 -0.53
C LEU A 237 27.79 10.32 0.81
N ARG A 238 26.85 9.81 1.61
CA ARG A 238 27.21 9.11 2.86
C ARG A 238 27.92 7.80 2.59
N VAL A 239 27.47 7.00 1.63
CA VAL A 239 28.10 5.70 1.31
C VAL A 239 29.59 5.88 1.00
N CYS A 240 29.94 6.83 0.13
CA CYS A 240 31.33 7.13 -0.25
C CYS A 240 32.03 8.15 0.68
N SER A 241 31.40 8.57 1.78
CA SER A 241 31.93 9.60 2.70
C SER A 241 32.34 10.92 2.02
N ALA A 242 31.71 11.28 0.90
CA ALA A 242 32.03 12.49 0.15
C ALA A 242 31.47 13.78 0.79
N TYR A 243 32.09 14.91 0.45
CA TYR A 243 31.61 16.24 0.83
C TYR A 243 30.25 16.55 0.20
N ARG A 244 29.46 17.42 0.87
CA ARG A 244 28.14 17.86 0.37
C ARG A 244 28.20 18.62 -0.96
N THR A 245 29.36 19.13 -1.35
CA THR A 245 29.60 19.83 -2.62
C THR A 245 29.75 18.88 -3.80
N ALA A 246 30.08 17.60 -3.56
CA ALA A 246 30.24 16.63 -4.63
C ALA A 246 28.93 16.41 -5.41
N SER A 247 29.03 16.26 -6.72
CA SER A 247 27.87 16.03 -7.59
C SER A 247 27.18 14.69 -7.25
N GLY A 248 25.88 14.59 -7.55
CA GLY A 248 25.14 13.33 -7.41
C GLY A 248 25.69 12.25 -8.32
N GLU A 249 25.93 12.58 -9.59
CA GLU A 249 26.45 11.65 -10.60
C GLU A 249 27.78 11.01 -10.19
N THR A 250 28.73 11.83 -9.69
CA THR A 250 30.01 11.30 -9.19
C THR A 250 29.80 10.35 -8.00
N ALA A 251 28.90 10.70 -7.08
CA ALA A 251 28.59 9.85 -5.93
C ALA A 251 27.97 8.51 -6.37
N TYR A 252 27.05 8.53 -7.33
CA TYR A 252 26.41 7.34 -7.91
C TYR A 252 27.44 6.39 -8.54
N VAL A 253 28.36 6.90 -9.37
CA VAL A 253 29.44 6.11 -9.98
C VAL A 253 30.34 5.49 -8.93
N LEU A 254 30.86 6.28 -7.99
CA LEU A 254 31.78 5.78 -6.94
C LEU A 254 31.15 4.74 -6.01
N THR A 255 29.82 4.78 -5.87
CA THR A 255 29.09 3.88 -4.97
C THR A 255 28.47 2.68 -5.69
N GLY A 256 28.48 2.66 -7.04
CA GLY A 256 27.74 1.69 -7.84
C GLY A 256 26.22 1.80 -7.70
N MET A 257 25.73 2.97 -7.30
CA MET A 257 24.30 3.22 -7.10
C MET A 257 23.70 3.86 -8.33
N LEU A 258 22.69 3.24 -8.95
CA LEU A 258 21.96 3.87 -10.06
C LEU A 258 21.11 5.06 -9.57
N PRO A 259 20.91 6.10 -10.39
CA PRO A 259 19.98 7.18 -10.09
C PRO A 259 18.56 6.68 -9.75
N ILE A 260 17.91 7.37 -8.82
CA ILE A 260 16.62 6.91 -8.25
C ILE A 260 15.48 6.86 -9.27
N ASP A 261 15.51 7.70 -10.30
CA ASP A 261 14.47 7.70 -11.33
C ASP A 261 14.61 6.51 -12.28
N ILE A 262 15.84 6.08 -12.57
CA ILE A 262 16.10 4.85 -13.31
C ILE A 262 15.61 3.65 -12.49
N LEU A 263 15.87 3.61 -11.19
CA LEU A 263 15.37 2.54 -10.30
C LEU A 263 13.84 2.49 -10.22
N ALA A 264 13.17 3.66 -10.18
CA ALA A 264 11.71 3.72 -10.19
C ALA A 264 11.14 3.21 -11.53
N LYS A 265 11.74 3.59 -12.67
CA LYS A 265 11.36 3.12 -14.00
C LYS A 265 11.66 1.62 -14.20
N GLU A 266 12.75 1.10 -13.62
CA GLU A 266 13.04 -0.34 -13.55
C GLU A 266 11.92 -1.08 -12.82
N SER A 267 11.54 -0.60 -11.63
CA SER A 267 10.47 -1.20 -10.83
C SER A 267 9.15 -1.24 -11.59
N ARG A 268 8.83 -0.17 -12.34
CA ARG A 268 7.65 -0.14 -13.21
C ARG A 268 7.74 -1.14 -14.37
N ARG A 269 8.86 -1.21 -15.08
CA ARG A 269 9.04 -2.20 -16.17
C ARG A 269 8.87 -3.63 -15.68
N LEU A 270 9.37 -3.92 -14.47
CA LEU A 270 9.20 -5.22 -13.81
C LEU A 270 7.74 -5.49 -13.42
N TYR A 271 6.92 -4.47 -13.26
CA TYR A 271 5.49 -4.62 -12.99
C TYR A 271 4.67 -4.76 -14.28
N ASP A 272 4.97 -3.95 -15.31
CA ASP A 272 4.18 -3.87 -16.55
C ASP A 272 4.32 -5.11 -17.45
N LYS A 273 5.44 -5.85 -17.37
CA LYS A 273 5.59 -7.10 -18.15
C LYS A 273 4.61 -8.16 -17.61
N THR A 274 3.65 -8.60 -18.43
CA THR A 274 2.84 -9.81 -18.21
C THR A 274 3.70 -11.04 -18.53
N TYR A 275 3.81 -11.98 -17.60
CA TYR A 275 4.86 -13.01 -17.68
C TYR A 275 4.35 -14.38 -18.07
N ALA A 276 5.06 -15.01 -19.02
CA ALA A 276 4.92 -16.42 -19.36
C ALA A 276 5.32 -17.31 -18.18
N ALA A 277 4.66 -18.46 -18.03
CA ALA A 277 4.98 -19.44 -17.00
C ALA A 277 6.42 -19.97 -17.18
N GLY A 278 7.27 -19.86 -16.15
CA GLY A 278 8.58 -20.53 -16.10
C GLY A 278 9.80 -19.64 -15.85
N GLU A 279 9.72 -18.30 -15.99
CA GLU A 279 10.88 -17.44 -15.76
C GLU A 279 11.16 -17.15 -14.28
N SER A 280 12.38 -17.48 -13.83
CA SER A 280 12.84 -17.16 -12.48
C SER A 280 12.78 -15.65 -12.18
N SER A 281 12.30 -15.28 -11.00
CA SER A 281 12.27 -13.88 -10.53
C SER A 281 13.67 -13.25 -10.49
N ALA A 282 14.71 -14.05 -10.23
CA ALA A 282 16.08 -13.57 -10.17
C ALA A 282 16.59 -13.16 -11.57
N PHE A 283 16.37 -14.02 -12.57
CA PHE A 283 16.74 -13.74 -13.96
C PHE A 283 16.07 -12.47 -14.49
N ARG A 284 14.77 -12.29 -14.20
CA ARG A 284 14.02 -11.09 -14.61
C ARG A 284 14.58 -9.80 -14.03
N ARG A 285 14.93 -9.81 -12.74
CA ARG A 285 15.57 -8.67 -12.08
C ARG A 285 16.93 -8.35 -12.68
N GLN A 286 17.70 -9.39 -13.03
CA GLN A 286 19.01 -9.23 -13.66
C GLN A 286 18.88 -8.58 -15.05
N LEU A 287 17.95 -9.07 -15.89
CA LEU A 287 17.71 -8.48 -17.20
C LEU A 287 17.27 -7.02 -17.10
N ALA A 288 16.29 -6.73 -16.24
CA ALA A 288 15.83 -5.35 -16.03
C ALA A 288 16.95 -4.44 -15.51
N ARG A 289 17.85 -4.99 -14.67
CA ARG A 289 19.03 -4.28 -14.18
C ARG A 289 20.04 -4.00 -15.30
N CYS A 290 20.30 -4.95 -16.18
CA CYS A 290 21.16 -4.74 -17.36
C CYS A 290 20.59 -3.62 -18.25
N GLU A 291 19.31 -3.69 -18.60
CA GLU A 291 18.65 -2.63 -19.38
C GLU A 291 18.69 -1.26 -18.68
N SER A 292 18.61 -1.22 -17.34
CA SER A 292 18.73 0.01 -16.56
C SER A 292 20.15 0.59 -16.59
N ILE A 293 21.16 -0.28 -16.53
CA ILE A 293 22.58 0.12 -16.59
C ILE A 293 22.91 0.65 -17.98
N GLU A 294 22.46 0.00 -19.05
CA GLU A 294 22.69 0.47 -20.42
C GLU A 294 22.05 1.84 -20.72
N ARG A 295 20.94 2.16 -20.05
CA ARG A 295 20.28 3.46 -20.17
C ARG A 295 20.93 4.57 -19.35
N TRP A 296 21.77 4.21 -18.38
CA TRP A 296 22.44 5.13 -17.47
C TRP A 296 23.80 5.54 -18.04
#